data_AF-A0A915N2M9-F1
#
_entry.id   AF-A0A915N2M9-F1
#
_cell.length_a   1.000
_cell.length_b   1.000
_cell.length_c   1.000
_cell.angle_alpha   90.00
_cell.angle_beta   90.00
_cell.angle_gamma   90.00
#
_symmetry.space_group_name_H-M   'P 1'
#
loop_
_entity.id
_entity.type
_entity.pdbx_description
1 polymer ?
#
loop_
_entity_poly.entity_id
_entity_poly.type
_entity_poly.pdbx_seq_one_letter_code
_entity_poly.pdbx_strand_id
1 'polypeptide(L)'
;MNETIKNEAITIFTPQQQSQRRKIVIYNRIPKTASTTFTNAIAYDLCQRNGFHVAHLNLTKSRMQMSKVDQFLLAKNITEWMDIQPLFLHGHFSFVDFQSLGFPPPIWINLLREPFERLVSYFYFLRYGDNFRVGLKRSKAGNNETFDECFLNKNKECDPSFVWLQIPFFCGTAHFCTDPGNQQAFNKAKYNLLNNYLLVGTTDRMEQMIKLLEFLLPEYFKNASGHFNSLNEKRKHLRHTTKKILPSLEVENKFKQNSIYKMEREFYDFAVKEFENHNFDPLVVAIMFSSVDSLALIAIILENSPRAPCGIILLAAVCDDQFFSFYRVDASARKVIIEVVRTMI
;
A
#
# COMPACT_ATOMS: atom_id res chain seq x y z
N MET A 1 -9.39 -34.09 22.23
CA MET A 1 -10.58 -34.08 21.35
C MET A 1 -10.28 -33.08 20.25
N ASN A 2 -10.06 -33.57 19.03
CA ASN A 2 -9.41 -32.86 17.93
C ASN A 2 -10.22 -31.64 17.45
N GLU A 3 -9.64 -30.44 17.56
CA GLU A 3 -10.07 -29.30 16.76
C GLU A 3 -9.55 -29.47 15.34
N THR A 4 -10.50 -29.70 14.43
CA THR A 4 -10.25 -29.83 13.01
C THR A 4 -10.05 -28.42 12.45
N ILE A 5 -8.79 -28.04 12.23
CA ILE A 5 -8.43 -26.85 11.44
C ILE A 5 -9.01 -27.08 10.04
N LYS A 6 -10.07 -26.36 9.69
CA LYS A 6 -10.59 -26.34 8.33
C LYS A 6 -9.52 -25.68 7.45
N ASN A 7 -8.97 -26.47 6.54
CA ASN A 7 -8.17 -26.00 5.42
C ASN A 7 -8.98 -24.95 4.62
N GLU A 8 -8.68 -23.67 4.80
CA GLU A 8 -9.10 -22.65 3.83
C GLU A 8 -8.29 -22.89 2.55
N ALA A 9 -9.00 -23.20 1.48
CA ALA A 9 -8.41 -23.49 0.19
C ALA A 9 -7.59 -22.29 -0.31
N ILE A 10 -6.27 -22.44 -0.34
CA ILE A 10 -5.38 -21.57 -1.11
C ILE A 10 -5.89 -21.61 -2.56
N THR A 11 -6.51 -20.53 -3.02
CA THR A 11 -7.01 -20.45 -4.39
C THR A 11 -5.81 -20.35 -5.32
N ILE A 12 -5.43 -21.48 -5.92
CA ILE A 12 -4.32 -21.54 -6.89
C ILE A 12 -4.82 -20.92 -8.19
N PHE A 13 -4.39 -19.68 -8.46
CA PHE A 13 -4.69 -18.99 -9.72
C PHE A 13 -3.89 -19.59 -10.87
N THR A 14 -4.53 -19.81 -12.02
CA THR A 14 -3.85 -20.26 -13.24
C THR A 14 -2.80 -19.24 -13.70
N PRO A 15 -1.79 -19.63 -14.50
CA PRO A 15 -0.79 -18.70 -15.04
C PRO A 15 -1.42 -17.52 -15.82
N GLN A 16 -2.53 -17.76 -16.51
CA GLN A 16 -3.31 -16.70 -17.19
C GLN A 16 -3.97 -15.75 -16.19
N GLN A 17 -4.54 -16.26 -15.10
CA GLN A 17 -5.08 -15.43 -14.02
C GLN A 17 -3.97 -14.62 -13.32
N GLN A 18 -2.79 -15.21 -13.09
CA GLN A 18 -1.65 -14.49 -12.51
C GLN A 18 -1.12 -13.39 -13.46
N SER A 19 -1.08 -13.65 -14.77
CA SER A 19 -0.76 -12.66 -15.80
C SER A 19 -1.80 -11.52 -15.84
N GLN A 20 -3.09 -11.82 -15.70
CA GLN A 20 -4.15 -10.82 -15.61
C GLN A 20 -4.08 -10.00 -14.31
N ARG A 21 -3.72 -10.61 -13.17
CA ARG A 21 -3.57 -9.88 -11.88
C ARG A 21 -2.50 -8.77 -11.96
N ARG A 22 -1.45 -8.97 -12.76
CA ARG A 22 -0.38 -7.96 -12.94
C ARG A 22 -0.81 -6.74 -13.76
N LYS A 23 -1.95 -6.81 -14.46
CA LYS A 23 -2.43 -5.75 -15.34
C LYS A 23 -3.29 -4.69 -14.65
N ILE A 24 -3.58 -4.82 -13.36
CA ILE A 24 -4.40 -3.83 -12.63
C ILE A 24 -3.74 -3.51 -11.29
N VAL A 25 -3.28 -2.28 -11.15
CA VAL A 25 -2.79 -1.71 -9.88
C VAL A 25 -3.84 -0.75 -9.34
N ILE A 26 -4.28 -0.97 -8.10
CA ILE A 26 -5.18 -0.09 -7.38
C ILE A 26 -4.43 0.65 -6.27
N TYR A 27 -4.48 1.98 -6.35
CA TYR A 27 -4.06 2.89 -5.30
C TYR A 27 -5.27 3.62 -4.72
N ASN A 28 -5.90 3.01 -3.71
CA ASN A 28 -7.00 3.60 -2.96
C ASN A 28 -6.51 4.65 -1.96
N ARG A 29 -5.99 5.73 -2.52
CA ARG A 29 -5.26 6.81 -1.86
C ARG A 29 -5.99 7.43 -0.68
N ILE A 30 -5.32 7.48 0.46
CA ILE A 30 -5.78 8.21 1.64
C ILE A 30 -5.56 9.73 1.46
N PRO A 31 -6.48 10.59 1.90
CA PRO A 31 -6.28 12.03 1.92
C PRO A 31 -5.07 12.45 2.77
N LYS A 32 -4.28 13.40 2.25
CA LYS A 32 -3.14 14.06 2.94
C LYS A 32 -1.94 13.15 3.26
N THR A 33 -1.77 12.07 2.52
CA THR A 33 -0.59 11.16 2.56
C THR A 33 0.34 11.34 1.34
N ALA A 34 0.50 12.57 0.87
CA ALA A 34 1.24 12.93 -0.36
C ALA A 34 0.79 12.19 -1.65
N SER A 35 -0.43 11.66 -1.64
CA SER A 35 -1.03 10.95 -2.77
C SER A 35 -1.10 11.74 -4.07
N THR A 36 -1.06 13.08 -4.02
CA THR A 36 -1.05 13.89 -5.27
C THR A 36 0.31 13.87 -5.93
N THR A 37 1.40 13.95 -5.17
CA THR A 37 2.75 13.73 -5.67
C THR A 37 2.82 12.35 -6.30
N PHE A 38 2.50 11.30 -5.54
CA PHE A 38 2.61 9.93 -6.04
C PHE A 38 1.81 9.71 -7.33
N THR A 39 0.56 10.17 -7.42
CA THR A 39 -0.21 9.99 -8.65
C THR A 39 0.25 10.91 -9.80
N ASN A 40 0.47 12.21 -9.58
CA ASN A 40 0.72 13.16 -10.69
C ASN A 40 2.17 13.19 -11.13
N ALA A 41 3.11 13.06 -10.19
CA ALA A 41 4.53 13.11 -10.49
C ALA A 41 5.13 11.73 -10.81
N ILE A 42 4.46 10.64 -10.44
CA ILE A 42 4.89 9.28 -10.81
C ILE A 42 3.92 8.67 -11.81
N ALA A 43 2.71 8.29 -11.38
CA ALA A 43 1.82 7.49 -12.23
C ALA A 43 1.47 8.19 -13.57
N TYR A 44 1.03 9.46 -13.55
CA TYR A 44 0.69 10.20 -14.77
C TYR A 44 1.91 10.57 -15.63
N ASP A 45 3.08 10.79 -15.03
CA ASP A 45 4.29 11.12 -15.81
C ASP A 45 4.87 9.89 -16.51
N LEU A 46 4.73 8.70 -15.89
CA LEU A 46 5.26 7.45 -16.40
C LEU A 46 4.28 6.70 -17.31
N CYS A 47 2.98 6.97 -17.24
CA CYS A 47 1.97 6.19 -17.97
C CYS A 47 2.19 6.16 -19.48
N GLN A 48 2.48 7.31 -20.09
CA GLN A 48 2.77 7.40 -21.52
C GLN A 48 4.08 6.70 -21.89
N ARG A 49 5.10 6.78 -21.03
CA ARG A 49 6.44 6.22 -21.28
C ARG A 49 6.46 4.70 -21.14
N ASN A 50 5.72 4.19 -20.17
CA ASN A 50 5.70 2.77 -19.81
C ASN A 50 4.50 2.02 -20.41
N GLY A 51 3.57 2.71 -21.08
CA GLY A 51 2.50 2.08 -21.86
C GLY A 51 1.33 1.55 -21.03
N PHE A 52 0.95 2.24 -19.95
CA PHE A 52 -0.21 1.90 -19.13
C PHE A 52 -1.21 3.07 -19.03
N HIS A 53 -2.45 2.78 -18.63
CA HIS A 53 -3.50 3.78 -18.45
C HIS A 53 -3.63 4.20 -16.99
N VAL A 54 -4.00 5.45 -16.74
CA VAL A 54 -4.29 5.96 -15.39
C VAL A 54 -5.73 6.44 -15.33
N ALA A 55 -6.52 5.87 -14.43
CA ALA A 55 -7.91 6.25 -14.21
C ALA A 55 -8.13 6.75 -12.77
N HIS A 56 -8.91 7.82 -12.64
CA HIS A 56 -9.34 8.34 -11.33
C HIS A 56 -10.77 7.90 -11.03
N LEU A 57 -10.94 7.07 -9.99
CA LEU A 57 -12.26 6.70 -9.48
C LEU A 57 -12.77 7.81 -8.54
N ASN A 58 -13.86 8.45 -8.95
CA ASN A 58 -14.55 9.44 -8.14
C ASN A 58 -15.87 8.87 -7.61
N LEU A 59 -16.08 8.99 -6.29
CA LEU A 59 -17.31 8.57 -5.64
C LEU A 59 -18.18 9.78 -5.31
N THR A 60 -19.50 9.63 -5.48
CA THR A 60 -20.47 10.69 -5.23
C THR A 60 -20.33 11.22 -3.80
N LYS A 61 -20.27 12.56 -3.67
CA LYS A 61 -20.06 13.28 -2.39
C LYS A 61 -18.77 12.88 -1.65
N SER A 62 -17.76 12.39 -2.38
CA SER A 62 -16.47 11.94 -1.81
C SER A 62 -16.63 10.93 -0.68
N ARG A 63 -17.67 10.08 -0.77
CA ARG A 63 -17.85 8.95 0.15
C ARG A 63 -16.72 7.96 -0.06
N MET A 64 -16.26 7.33 1.03
CA MET A 64 -15.22 6.30 0.95
C MET A 64 -15.82 4.90 0.76
N GLN A 65 -17.04 4.69 1.28
CA GLN A 65 -17.75 3.41 1.18
C GLN A 65 -18.57 3.31 -0.11
N MET A 66 -18.32 2.26 -0.89
CA MET A 66 -19.14 1.87 -2.04
C MET A 66 -20.26 0.93 -1.61
N SER A 67 -21.41 1.01 -2.29
CA SER A 67 -22.46 -0.01 -2.15
C SER A 67 -21.97 -1.36 -2.67
N LYS A 68 -22.63 -2.46 -2.30
CA LYS A 68 -22.27 -3.79 -2.82
C LYS A 68 -22.43 -3.89 -4.35
N VAL A 69 -23.41 -3.19 -4.90
CA VAL A 69 -23.62 -3.10 -6.36
C VAL A 69 -22.45 -2.34 -7.01
N ASP A 70 -22.05 -1.20 -6.47
CA ASP A 70 -20.92 -0.42 -7.02
C ASP A 70 -19.59 -1.18 -6.91
N GLN A 71 -19.39 -1.94 -5.82
CA GLN A 71 -18.22 -2.82 -5.66
C GLN A 71 -18.17 -3.87 -6.77
N PHE A 72 -19.30 -4.54 -7.03
CA PHE A 72 -19.40 -5.54 -8.09
C PHE A 72 -19.18 -4.91 -9.48
N LEU A 73 -19.82 -3.77 -9.76
CA LEU A 73 -19.68 -3.07 -11.03
C LEU A 73 -18.25 -2.57 -11.25
N LEU A 74 -17.59 -2.06 -10.21
CA LEU A 74 -16.19 -1.68 -10.28
C LEU A 74 -15.32 -2.89 -10.64
N ALA A 75 -15.48 -3.99 -9.90
CA ALA A 75 -14.68 -5.19 -10.11
C ALA A 75 -14.88 -5.77 -11.51
N LYS A 76 -16.13 -5.87 -11.96
CA LYS A 76 -16.49 -6.30 -13.30
C LYS A 76 -15.86 -5.40 -14.37
N ASN A 77 -16.09 -4.09 -14.29
CA ASN A 77 -15.66 -3.16 -15.33
C ASN A 77 -14.13 -3.15 -15.51
N ILE A 78 -13.36 -3.13 -14.42
CA ILE A 78 -11.89 -3.03 -14.58
C ILE A 78 -11.24 -4.36 -14.98
N THR A 79 -11.87 -5.49 -14.65
CA THR A 79 -11.35 -6.81 -15.01
C THR A 79 -11.70 -7.21 -16.42
N GLU A 80 -12.91 -6.88 -16.90
CA GLU A 80 -13.38 -7.22 -18.25
C GLU A 80 -12.92 -6.21 -19.33
N TRP A 81 -12.59 -4.97 -18.96
CA TRP A 81 -12.16 -3.96 -19.92
C TRP A 81 -10.69 -4.13 -20.31
N MET A 82 -10.43 -5.08 -21.21
CA MET A 82 -9.09 -5.47 -21.65
C MET A 82 -8.33 -4.34 -22.37
N ASP A 83 -9.02 -3.47 -23.11
CA ASP A 83 -8.40 -2.41 -23.91
C ASP A 83 -7.71 -1.31 -23.08
N ILE A 84 -8.11 -1.14 -21.82
CA ILE A 84 -7.49 -0.17 -20.90
C ILE A 84 -6.39 -0.79 -20.03
N GLN A 85 -6.13 -2.09 -20.18
CA GLN A 85 -5.06 -2.76 -19.44
C GLN A 85 -3.73 -2.62 -20.19
N PRO A 86 -2.60 -2.38 -19.49
CA PRO A 86 -2.46 -2.29 -18.03
C PRO A 86 -3.05 -1.00 -17.44
N LEU A 87 -3.68 -1.10 -16.27
CA LEU A 87 -4.44 -0.03 -15.62
C LEU A 87 -3.91 0.30 -14.23
N PHE A 88 -3.62 1.58 -14.00
CA PHE A 88 -3.40 2.16 -12.68
C PHE A 88 -4.65 2.95 -12.25
N LEU A 89 -5.45 2.35 -11.37
CA LEU A 89 -6.66 2.98 -10.82
C LEU A 89 -6.33 3.67 -9.49
N HIS A 90 -6.69 4.94 -9.34
CA HIS A 90 -6.56 5.63 -8.06
C HIS A 90 -7.83 6.37 -7.66
N GLY A 91 -8.07 6.52 -6.36
CA GLY A 91 -9.25 7.25 -5.86
C GLY A 91 -9.38 7.18 -4.35
N HIS A 92 -10.30 7.98 -3.80
CA HIS A 92 -10.59 8.00 -2.37
C HIS A 92 -11.71 7.01 -2.02
N PHE A 93 -11.36 5.75 -1.79
CA PHE A 93 -12.31 4.68 -1.45
C PHE A 93 -11.68 3.63 -0.53
N SER A 94 -12.51 2.92 0.23
CA SER A 94 -12.04 1.84 1.10
C SER A 94 -11.71 0.58 0.30
N PHE A 95 -10.89 -0.30 0.89
CA PHE A 95 -10.55 -1.61 0.32
C PHE A 95 -11.81 -2.39 -0.09
N VAL A 96 -11.75 -3.00 -1.27
CA VAL A 96 -12.79 -3.87 -1.83
C VAL A 96 -12.19 -5.23 -2.09
N ASP A 97 -12.81 -6.27 -1.54
CA ASP A 97 -12.37 -7.65 -1.71
C ASP A 97 -12.94 -8.21 -3.03
N PHE A 98 -12.14 -8.13 -4.10
CA PHE A 98 -12.51 -8.61 -5.43
C PHE A 98 -12.69 -10.13 -5.46
N GLN A 99 -11.93 -10.85 -4.64
CA GLN A 99 -12.01 -12.31 -4.56
C GLN A 99 -13.37 -12.74 -4.02
N SER A 100 -13.86 -12.05 -2.97
CA SER A 100 -15.20 -12.28 -2.42
C SER A 100 -16.34 -11.99 -3.41
N LEU A 101 -16.06 -11.22 -4.47
CA LEU A 101 -17.00 -10.88 -5.54
C LEU A 101 -16.87 -11.80 -6.76
N GLY A 102 -15.95 -12.78 -6.75
CA GLY A 102 -15.72 -13.71 -7.84
C GLY A 102 -14.79 -13.19 -8.95
N PHE A 103 -14.02 -12.13 -8.69
CA PHE A 103 -13.08 -11.54 -9.66
C PHE A 103 -11.62 -11.78 -9.26
N PRO A 104 -10.69 -11.82 -10.23
CA PRO A 104 -9.26 -11.86 -9.95
C PRO A 104 -8.83 -10.67 -9.07
N PRO A 105 -8.07 -10.89 -7.98
CA PRO A 105 -7.68 -9.79 -7.11
C PRO A 105 -6.62 -8.89 -7.77
N PRO A 106 -6.82 -7.57 -7.84
CA PRO A 106 -5.83 -6.65 -8.39
C PRO A 106 -4.66 -6.46 -7.42
N ILE A 107 -3.62 -5.76 -7.86
CA ILE A 107 -2.48 -5.39 -7.02
C ILE A 107 -2.84 -4.13 -6.24
N TRP A 108 -2.95 -4.25 -4.91
CA TRP A 108 -3.19 -3.10 -4.04
C TRP A 108 -1.88 -2.51 -3.54
N ILE A 109 -1.77 -1.18 -3.59
CA ILE A 109 -0.69 -0.42 -2.97
C ILE A 109 -1.27 0.76 -2.18
N ASN A 110 -0.55 1.25 -1.17
CA ASN A 110 -0.96 2.48 -0.49
C ASN A 110 0.20 3.26 0.15
N LEU A 111 -0.10 4.48 0.59
CA LEU A 111 0.78 5.34 1.35
C LEU A 111 0.05 5.81 2.61
N LEU A 112 0.65 5.53 3.76
CA LEU A 112 0.21 6.01 5.06
C LEU A 112 0.94 7.29 5.48
N ARG A 113 0.42 7.92 6.51
CA ARG A 113 1.09 9.01 7.23
C ARG A 113 0.82 8.86 8.72
N GLU A 114 1.71 9.43 9.53
CA GLU A 114 1.47 9.61 10.95
C GLU A 114 0.04 10.20 11.19
N PRO A 115 -0.82 9.53 11.97
CA PRO A 115 -2.25 9.85 12.01
C PRO A 115 -2.56 11.28 12.48
N PHE A 116 -1.85 11.79 13.48
CA PHE A 116 -2.08 13.14 14.02
C PHE A 116 -1.66 14.21 13.02
N GLU A 117 -0.46 14.11 12.44
CA GLU A 117 0.02 15.01 11.40
C GLU A 117 -0.88 15.02 10.17
N ARG A 118 -1.42 13.86 9.79
CA ARG A 118 -2.38 13.74 8.69
C ARG A 118 -3.63 14.56 8.98
N LEU A 119 -4.18 14.44 10.20
CA LEU A 119 -5.35 15.21 10.64
C LEU A 119 -5.06 16.71 10.67
N VAL A 120 -3.93 17.13 11.28
CA VAL A 120 -3.50 18.54 11.30
C VAL A 120 -3.32 19.09 9.88
N SER A 121 -2.72 18.31 8.98
CA SER A 121 -2.57 18.69 7.57
C SER A 121 -3.92 18.87 6.87
N TYR A 122 -4.91 18.05 7.21
CA TYR A 122 -6.26 18.14 6.68
C TYR A 122 -7.02 19.36 7.23
N PHE A 123 -6.94 19.60 8.54
CA PHE A 123 -7.56 20.74 9.23
C PHE A 123 -7.17 22.07 8.58
N TYR A 124 -5.87 22.28 8.38
CA TYR A 124 -5.36 23.51 7.78
C TYR A 124 -5.56 23.57 6.27
N PHE A 125 -5.64 22.42 5.59
CA PHE A 125 -5.98 22.35 4.18
C PHE A 125 -7.39 22.90 3.90
N LEU A 126 -8.37 22.60 4.76
CA LEU A 126 -9.74 23.12 4.59
C LEU A 126 -9.85 24.64 4.81
N ARG A 127 -8.89 25.25 5.51
CA ARG A 127 -8.84 26.69 5.81
C ARG A 127 -8.02 27.48 4.79
N TYR A 128 -6.82 26.99 4.48
CA TYR A 128 -5.81 27.74 3.72
C TYR A 128 -5.53 27.17 2.31
N GLY A 129 -6.15 26.05 1.95
CA GLY A 129 -5.98 25.44 0.64
C GLY A 129 -4.63 24.73 0.45
N ASP A 130 -4.21 24.62 -0.81
CA ASP A 130 -2.99 23.94 -1.22
C ASP A 130 -2.24 24.72 -2.30
N ASN A 131 -0.96 24.38 -2.50
CA ASN A 131 -0.09 24.99 -3.51
C ASN A 131 -0.31 24.49 -4.95
N PHE A 132 -1.29 23.60 -5.20
CA PHE A 132 -1.51 22.97 -6.50
C PHE A 132 -2.72 23.57 -7.24
N ARG A 133 -3.82 23.83 -6.54
CA ARG A 133 -5.01 24.51 -7.05
C ARG A 133 -5.18 25.85 -6.35
N VAL A 134 -4.28 26.78 -6.66
CA VAL A 134 -4.24 28.13 -6.10
C VAL A 134 -5.54 28.86 -6.45
N GLY A 135 -6.11 29.61 -5.49
CA GLY A 135 -7.36 30.35 -5.66
C GLY A 135 -8.65 29.56 -5.41
N LEU A 136 -8.59 28.22 -5.34
CA LEU A 136 -9.77 27.42 -5.01
C LEU A 136 -10.13 27.55 -3.53
N LYS A 137 -11.22 28.26 -3.24
CA LYS A 137 -11.77 28.37 -1.87
C LYS A 137 -12.24 27.00 -1.38
N ARG A 138 -11.78 26.64 -0.18
CA ARG A 138 -12.13 25.39 0.50
C ARG A 138 -13.31 25.62 1.45
N SER A 139 -13.90 24.53 1.94
CA SER A 139 -15.15 24.58 2.72
C SER A 139 -15.05 25.40 4.01
N LYS A 140 -13.84 25.60 4.55
CA LYS A 140 -13.58 26.40 5.77
C LYS A 140 -12.69 27.62 5.49
N ALA A 141 -12.61 28.06 4.24
CA ALA A 141 -11.84 29.26 3.90
C ALA A 141 -12.37 30.49 4.65
N GLY A 142 -11.45 31.25 5.25
CA GLY A 142 -11.76 32.40 6.10
C GLY A 142 -11.88 32.08 7.60
N ASN A 143 -11.89 30.80 8.00
CA ASN A 143 -11.73 30.42 9.39
C ASN A 143 -10.24 30.42 9.77
N ASN A 144 -9.84 31.30 10.68
CA ASN A 144 -8.46 31.45 11.15
C ASN A 144 -8.16 30.68 12.45
N GLU A 145 -9.15 29.98 13.01
CA GLU A 145 -9.01 29.15 14.21
C GLU A 145 -7.86 28.13 14.04
N THR A 146 -7.01 28.06 15.06
CA THR A 146 -5.91 27.11 15.17
C THR A 146 -6.39 25.74 15.60
N PHE A 147 -5.57 24.70 15.39
CA PHE A 147 -5.91 23.35 15.84
C PHE A 147 -6.06 23.30 17.36
N ASP A 148 -5.22 24.02 18.10
CA ASP A 148 -5.25 24.14 19.55
C ASP A 148 -6.55 24.75 20.05
N GLU A 149 -6.94 25.90 19.50
CA GLU A 149 -8.22 26.55 19.83
C GLU A 149 -9.38 25.61 19.54
N CYS A 150 -9.40 24.98 18.37
CA CYS A 150 -10.42 24.00 18.01
C CYS A 150 -10.50 22.88 19.07
N PHE A 151 -9.36 22.28 19.43
CA PHE A 151 -9.31 21.14 20.33
C PHE A 151 -9.74 21.52 21.74
N LEU A 152 -9.27 22.67 22.25
CA LEU A 152 -9.66 23.20 23.56
C LEU A 152 -11.15 23.57 23.61
N ASN A 153 -11.69 24.08 22.51
CA ASN A 153 -13.11 24.38 22.35
C ASN A 153 -13.97 23.13 22.11
N LYS A 154 -13.36 21.93 22.01
CA LYS A 154 -14.04 20.65 21.74
C LYS A 154 -14.86 20.67 20.44
N ASN A 155 -14.36 21.39 19.44
CA ASN A 155 -14.99 21.45 18.14
C ASN A 155 -14.87 20.10 17.42
N LYS A 156 -15.93 19.71 16.71
CA LYS A 156 -16.05 18.37 16.11
C LYS A 156 -14.86 18.01 15.19
N GLU A 157 -14.32 18.94 14.43
CA GLU A 157 -13.30 18.65 13.40
C GLU A 157 -11.90 18.31 13.92
N CYS A 158 -11.62 18.61 15.18
CA CYS A 158 -10.37 18.31 15.88
C CYS A 158 -10.59 17.31 17.03
N ASP A 159 -11.80 16.75 17.15
CA ASP A 159 -12.08 15.65 18.05
C ASP A 159 -11.22 14.42 17.67
N PRO A 160 -10.67 13.67 18.64
CA PRO A 160 -9.87 12.49 18.35
C PRO A 160 -10.55 11.44 17.47
N SER A 161 -11.89 11.36 17.45
CA SER A 161 -12.61 10.46 16.52
C SER A 161 -12.35 10.76 15.04
N PHE A 162 -11.95 11.99 14.68
CA PHE A 162 -11.62 12.38 13.31
C PHE A 162 -10.27 11.85 12.82
N VAL A 163 -9.44 11.30 13.73
CA VAL A 163 -8.22 10.61 13.33
C VAL A 163 -8.52 9.28 12.65
N TRP A 164 -9.66 8.65 12.97
CA TRP A 164 -10.14 7.37 12.45
C TRP A 164 -10.43 7.46 10.96
N LEU A 165 -9.45 7.08 10.15
CA LEU A 165 -9.52 7.16 8.69
C LEU A 165 -8.70 6.09 8.02
N GLN A 166 -7.43 5.91 8.40
CA GLN A 166 -6.55 4.99 7.69
C GLN A 166 -6.99 3.54 7.96
N ILE A 167 -7.37 3.21 9.21
CA ILE A 167 -7.93 1.90 9.53
C ILE A 167 -9.17 1.58 8.66
N PRO A 168 -10.22 2.44 8.59
CA PRO A 168 -11.36 2.22 7.68
C PRO A 168 -10.97 1.95 6.22
N PHE A 169 -10.00 2.70 5.67
CA PHE A 169 -9.53 2.52 4.29
C PHE A 169 -9.00 1.10 4.04
N PHE A 170 -8.31 0.52 5.02
CA PHE A 170 -7.76 -0.84 4.93
C PHE A 170 -8.75 -1.91 5.36
N CYS A 171 -9.58 -1.65 6.37
CA CYS A 171 -10.62 -2.56 6.85
C CYS A 171 -11.64 -2.89 5.74
N GLY A 172 -11.98 -1.88 4.93
CA GLY A 172 -12.85 -2.03 3.77
C GLY A 172 -14.28 -1.55 4.00
N THR A 173 -15.24 -2.18 3.34
CA THR A 173 -16.62 -1.67 3.26
C THR A 173 -17.59 -2.27 4.28
N ALA A 174 -17.11 -3.01 5.28
CA ALA A 174 -17.99 -3.54 6.33
C ALA A 174 -18.50 -2.40 7.22
N HIS A 175 -19.69 -2.55 7.79
CA HIS A 175 -20.32 -1.51 8.61
C HIS A 175 -19.45 -1.13 9.82
N PHE A 176 -18.90 -2.13 10.52
CA PHE A 176 -18.05 -1.92 11.70
C PHE A 176 -16.73 -1.20 11.39
N CYS A 177 -16.30 -1.15 10.12
CA CYS A 177 -15.06 -0.47 9.74
C CYS A 177 -15.11 1.04 10.00
N THR A 178 -16.31 1.64 9.92
CA THR A 178 -16.48 3.09 10.11
C THR A 178 -16.69 3.51 11.56
N ASP A 179 -16.83 2.55 12.47
CA ASP A 179 -17.07 2.83 13.90
C ASP A 179 -15.73 3.16 14.58
N PRO A 180 -15.53 4.41 15.06
CA PRO A 180 -14.25 4.81 15.63
C PRO A 180 -13.84 3.99 16.85
N GLY A 181 -12.61 3.46 16.84
CA GLY A 181 -12.08 2.64 17.93
C GLY A 181 -12.57 1.20 17.94
N ASN A 182 -13.20 0.72 16.85
CA ASN A 182 -13.67 -0.66 16.76
C ASN A 182 -12.50 -1.65 16.60
N GLN A 183 -12.38 -2.60 17.53
CA GLN A 183 -11.31 -3.60 17.53
C GLN A 183 -11.36 -4.56 16.34
N GLN A 184 -12.56 -4.94 15.89
CA GLN A 184 -12.70 -5.79 14.70
C GLN A 184 -12.21 -5.07 13.45
N ALA A 185 -12.49 -3.77 13.35
CA ALA A 185 -12.00 -2.95 12.24
C ALA A 185 -10.47 -2.89 12.20
N PHE A 186 -9.85 -2.67 13.35
CA PHE A 186 -8.39 -2.67 13.50
C PHE A 186 -7.76 -4.01 13.08
N ASN A 187 -8.29 -5.12 13.60
CA ASN A 187 -7.78 -6.45 13.27
C ASN A 187 -7.96 -6.76 11.78
N LYS A 188 -9.12 -6.42 11.19
CA LYS A 188 -9.39 -6.62 9.77
C LYS A 188 -8.49 -5.75 8.88
N ALA A 189 -8.19 -4.52 9.29
CA ALA A 189 -7.26 -3.65 8.58
C ALA A 189 -5.84 -4.24 8.54
N LYS A 190 -5.32 -4.75 9.67
CA LYS A 190 -4.02 -5.43 9.73
C LYS A 190 -4.00 -6.69 8.84
N TYR A 191 -5.06 -7.50 8.92
CA TYR A 191 -5.22 -8.67 8.07
C TYR A 191 -5.22 -8.29 6.58
N ASN A 192 -5.99 -7.27 6.18
CA ASN A 192 -6.06 -6.88 4.79
C ASN A 192 -4.72 -6.31 4.30
N LEU A 193 -4.03 -5.52 5.12
CA LEU A 193 -2.68 -5.01 4.82
C LEU A 193 -1.72 -6.16 4.49
N LEU A 194 -1.65 -7.19 5.34
CA LEU A 194 -0.74 -8.32 5.12
C LEU A 194 -1.11 -9.19 3.92
N ASN A 195 -2.40 -9.46 3.74
CA ASN A 195 -2.84 -10.51 2.81
C ASN A 195 -3.22 -9.98 1.41
N ASN A 196 -3.53 -8.69 1.28
CA ASN A 196 -4.07 -8.13 0.04
C ASN A 196 -3.26 -6.98 -0.55
N TYR A 197 -2.43 -6.29 0.23
CA TYR A 197 -1.58 -5.21 -0.28
C TYR A 197 -0.21 -5.76 -0.63
N LEU A 198 0.26 -5.44 -1.84
CA LEU A 198 1.62 -5.76 -2.27
C LEU A 198 2.65 -4.93 -1.52
N LEU A 199 2.37 -3.63 -1.37
CA LEU A 199 3.27 -2.71 -0.70
C LEU A 199 2.51 -1.52 -0.10
N VAL A 200 2.79 -1.23 1.16
CA VAL A 200 2.26 -0.06 1.87
C VAL A 200 3.44 0.74 2.40
N GLY A 201 3.71 1.88 1.79
CA GLY A 201 4.76 2.79 2.24
C GLY A 201 4.25 3.86 3.20
N THR A 202 5.15 4.75 3.62
CA THR A 202 4.81 5.95 4.36
C THR A 202 5.20 7.21 3.60
N THR A 203 4.52 8.31 3.89
CA THR A 203 4.70 9.60 3.22
C THR A 203 6.14 10.12 3.30
N ASP A 204 6.78 9.95 4.46
CA ASP A 204 8.17 10.32 4.75
C ASP A 204 9.20 9.41 4.07
N ARG A 205 8.80 8.21 3.62
CA ARG A 205 9.65 7.24 2.90
C ARG A 205 9.17 6.96 1.48
N MET A 206 8.54 7.95 0.85
CA MET A 206 8.01 7.80 -0.52
C MET A 206 9.09 7.42 -1.54
N GLU A 207 10.31 7.98 -1.43
CA GLU A 207 11.41 7.64 -2.35
C GLU A 207 11.77 6.15 -2.28
N GLN A 208 11.82 5.58 -1.07
CA GLN A 208 12.07 4.16 -0.86
C GLN A 208 10.94 3.30 -1.46
N MET A 209 9.69 3.72 -1.26
CA MET A 209 8.54 3.04 -1.86
C MET A 209 8.61 3.06 -3.39
N ILE A 210 8.94 4.20 -4.00
CA ILE A 210 9.08 4.32 -5.46
C ILE A 210 10.15 3.36 -5.97
N LYS A 211 11.29 3.27 -5.28
CA LYS A 211 12.38 2.35 -5.63
C LYS A 211 11.97 0.88 -5.55
N LEU A 212 11.24 0.50 -4.51
CA LEU A 212 10.71 -0.87 -4.39
C LEU A 212 9.68 -1.16 -5.48
N LEU A 213 8.81 -0.20 -5.81
CA LEU A 213 7.82 -0.39 -6.88
C LEU A 213 8.45 -0.47 -8.26
N GLU A 214 9.53 0.26 -8.52
CA GLU A 214 10.31 0.13 -9.76
C GLU A 214 10.83 -1.30 -9.95
N PHE A 215 11.23 -1.95 -8.86
CA PHE A 215 11.65 -3.35 -8.86
C PHE A 215 10.49 -4.35 -8.95
N LEU A 216 9.44 -4.15 -8.13
CA LEU A 216 8.31 -5.08 -8.01
C LEU A 216 7.36 -5.05 -9.21
N LEU A 217 7.17 -3.87 -9.80
CA LEU A 217 6.19 -3.61 -10.86
C LEU A 217 6.81 -2.77 -11.99
N PRO A 218 7.86 -3.28 -12.67
CA PRO A 218 8.58 -2.53 -13.69
C PRO A 218 7.70 -2.11 -14.87
N GLU A 219 6.63 -2.85 -15.18
CA GLU A 219 5.63 -2.49 -16.19
C GLU A 219 4.99 -1.10 -15.94
N TYR A 220 4.85 -0.70 -14.67
CA TYR A 220 4.30 0.60 -14.29
C TYR A 220 5.40 1.59 -13.91
N PHE A 221 6.44 1.14 -13.20
CA PHE A 221 7.37 2.01 -12.49
C PHE A 221 8.81 1.95 -13.00
N LYS A 222 9.07 1.41 -14.19
CA LYS A 222 10.41 1.48 -14.81
C LYS A 222 10.91 2.93 -14.85
N ASN A 223 12.14 3.15 -14.38
CA ASN A 223 12.82 4.44 -14.22
C ASN A 223 12.12 5.43 -13.27
N ALA A 224 11.22 4.97 -12.39
CA ALA A 224 10.48 5.85 -11.50
C ALA A 224 11.37 6.57 -10.47
N SER A 225 12.37 5.90 -9.89
CA SER A 225 13.29 6.54 -8.94
C SER A 225 14.13 7.61 -9.61
N GLY A 226 14.68 7.33 -10.79
CA GLY A 226 15.43 8.30 -11.58
C GLY A 226 14.58 9.52 -11.95
N HIS A 227 13.35 9.28 -12.41
CA HIS A 227 12.39 10.34 -12.72
C HIS A 227 12.07 11.17 -11.47
N PHE A 228 11.71 10.55 -10.35
CA PHE A 228 11.40 11.26 -9.11
C PHE A 228 12.54 12.15 -8.62
N ASN A 229 13.78 11.64 -8.68
CA ASN A 229 14.95 12.39 -8.23
C ASN A 229 15.26 13.59 -9.12
N SER A 230 14.94 13.49 -10.43
CA SER A 230 15.06 14.59 -11.39
C SER A 230 14.00 15.69 -11.25
N LEU A 231 12.90 15.43 -10.51
CA LEU A 231 11.84 16.42 -10.33
C LEU A 231 12.32 17.60 -9.48
N ASN A 232 11.81 18.79 -9.80
CA ASN A 232 12.00 19.96 -8.96
C ASN A 232 11.21 19.85 -7.65
N GLU A 233 11.57 20.68 -6.66
CA GLU A 233 10.96 20.66 -5.32
C GLU A 233 9.44 20.88 -5.33
N LYS A 234 8.93 21.71 -6.25
CA LYS A 234 7.50 21.97 -6.39
C LYS A 234 6.73 20.71 -6.83
N ARG A 235 7.34 19.88 -7.68
CA ARG A 235 6.77 18.61 -8.18
C ARG A 235 6.95 17.47 -7.19
N LYS A 236 8.01 17.47 -6.38
CA LYS A 236 8.19 16.53 -5.26
C LYS A 236 7.17 16.77 -4.13
N HIS A 237 6.74 18.02 -3.94
CA HIS A 237 5.83 18.41 -2.86
C HIS A 237 4.50 19.01 -3.37
N LEU A 238 3.78 18.25 -4.22
CA LEU A 238 2.47 18.67 -4.73
C LEU A 238 1.38 18.61 -3.65
N ARG A 239 0.48 19.60 -3.69
CA ARG A 239 -0.61 19.80 -2.69
C ARG A 239 -0.12 19.97 -1.25
N HIS A 240 1.03 20.61 -1.09
CA HIS A 240 1.45 21.09 0.22
C HIS A 240 0.42 22.10 0.74
N THR A 241 0.03 21.96 2.01
CA THR A 241 -0.91 22.89 2.66
C THR A 241 -0.20 24.23 2.86
N THR A 242 -0.78 25.32 2.34
CA THR A 242 -0.13 26.64 2.24
C THR A 242 0.35 27.18 3.59
N LYS A 243 -0.49 27.06 4.62
CA LYS A 243 -0.18 27.49 5.98
C LYS A 243 -0.54 26.36 6.92
N LYS A 244 0.41 25.93 7.74
CA LYS A 244 0.23 24.92 8.79
C LYS A 244 0.87 25.46 10.05
N ILE A 245 0.10 25.53 11.14
CA ILE A 245 0.61 25.88 12.46
C ILE A 245 0.73 24.55 13.21
N LEU A 246 1.89 24.28 13.79
CA LEU A 246 2.05 23.05 14.58
C LEU A 246 1.32 23.22 15.91
N PRO A 247 0.57 22.20 16.36
CA PRO A 247 -0.08 22.27 17.66
C PRO A 247 0.92 22.40 18.80
N SER A 248 0.50 22.95 19.93
CA SER A 248 1.32 22.94 21.15
C SER A 248 1.55 21.51 21.63
N LEU A 249 2.71 21.29 22.26
CA LEU A 249 3.05 19.99 22.83
C LEU A 249 2.02 19.52 23.87
N GLU A 250 1.40 20.45 24.59
CA GLU A 250 0.33 20.15 25.54
C GLU A 250 -0.91 19.57 24.83
N VAL A 251 -1.39 20.24 23.78
CA VAL A 251 -2.55 19.77 22.99
C VAL A 251 -2.24 18.45 22.30
N GLU A 252 -1.06 18.33 21.70
CA GLU A 252 -0.62 17.10 21.07
C GLU A 252 -0.58 15.94 22.07
N ASN A 253 0.02 16.12 23.24
CA ASN A 253 0.07 15.08 24.27
C ASN A 253 -1.32 14.68 24.76
N LYS A 254 -2.21 15.66 24.99
CA LYS A 254 -3.61 15.40 25.37
C LYS A 254 -4.35 14.63 24.28
N PHE A 255 -4.19 15.01 23.02
CA PHE A 255 -4.80 14.31 21.88
C PHE A 255 -4.31 12.86 21.81
N LYS A 256 -3.00 12.65 21.93
CA LYS A 256 -2.35 11.34 21.78
C LYS A 256 -2.67 10.36 22.92
N GLN A 257 -3.24 10.82 24.03
CA GLN A 257 -3.73 9.95 25.10
C GLN A 257 -5.01 9.18 24.71
N ASN A 258 -5.78 9.68 23.75
CA ASN A 258 -7.03 9.08 23.31
C ASN A 258 -6.82 7.67 22.69
N SER A 259 -7.73 6.74 23.01
CA SER A 259 -7.65 5.35 22.55
C SER A 259 -7.77 5.19 21.03
N ILE A 260 -8.57 6.03 20.36
CA ILE A 260 -8.76 5.99 18.90
C ILE A 260 -7.47 6.38 18.20
N TYR A 261 -6.79 7.44 18.69
CA TYR A 261 -5.47 7.80 18.18
C TYR A 261 -4.46 6.68 18.39
N LYS A 262 -4.41 6.08 19.59
CA LYS A 262 -3.48 4.98 19.88
C LYS A 262 -3.67 3.81 18.92
N MET A 263 -4.92 3.49 18.57
CA MET A 263 -5.23 2.42 17.63
C MET A 263 -4.79 2.76 16.19
N GLU A 264 -5.07 3.97 15.70
CA GLU A 264 -4.55 4.46 14.40
C GLU A 264 -3.01 4.51 14.38
N ARG A 265 -2.39 4.88 15.50
CA ARG A 265 -0.94 4.92 15.65
C ARG A 265 -0.34 3.52 15.61
N GLU A 266 -0.93 2.56 16.32
CA GLU A 266 -0.50 1.16 16.29
C GLU A 266 -0.62 0.57 14.88
N PHE A 267 -1.68 0.91 14.14
CA PHE A 267 -1.83 0.48 12.74
C PHE A 267 -0.73 1.09 11.84
N TYR A 268 -0.42 2.36 12.03
CA TYR A 268 0.68 3.03 11.32
C TYR A 268 2.03 2.38 11.63
N ASP A 269 2.35 2.15 12.90
CA ASP A 269 3.61 1.53 13.34
C ASP A 269 3.72 0.09 12.84
N PHE A 270 2.61 -0.64 12.79
CA PHE A 270 2.53 -1.97 12.18
C PHE A 270 2.89 -1.91 10.69
N ALA A 271 2.27 -1.01 9.93
CA ALA A 271 2.57 -0.85 8.51
C ALA A 271 4.02 -0.43 8.24
N VAL A 272 4.59 0.44 9.09
CA VAL A 272 6.00 0.82 9.08
C VAL A 272 6.89 -0.40 9.22
N LYS A 273 6.61 -1.26 10.20
CA LYS A 273 7.39 -2.47 10.44
C LYS A 273 7.33 -3.43 9.25
N GLU A 274 6.14 -3.61 8.67
CA GLU A 274 6.00 -4.44 7.46
C GLU A 274 6.74 -3.84 6.26
N PHE A 275 6.70 -2.53 6.07
CA PHE A 275 7.47 -1.85 5.01
C PHE A 275 8.99 -2.04 5.19
N GLU A 276 9.48 -1.98 6.42
CA GLU A 276 10.89 -2.23 6.75
C GLU A 276 11.30 -3.68 6.52
N ASN A 277 10.40 -4.64 6.77
CA ASN A 277 10.63 -6.04 6.43
C ASN A 277 10.75 -6.26 4.92
N HIS A 278 10.17 -5.40 4.08
CA HIS A 278 10.36 -5.47 2.63
C HIS A 278 11.69 -4.86 2.15
N ASN A 279 12.45 -4.19 3.02
CA ASN A 279 13.78 -3.65 2.69
C ASN A 279 14.90 -4.71 2.79
N PHE A 280 14.58 -6.01 2.92
CA PHE A 280 15.58 -7.07 2.75
C PHE A 280 15.96 -7.21 1.28
N ASP A 281 17.28 -7.35 1.07
CA ASP A 281 18.03 -7.46 -0.20
C ASP A 281 17.17 -7.69 -1.47
N PRO A 282 17.28 -6.83 -2.51
CA PRO A 282 16.63 -7.05 -3.81
C PRO A 282 16.77 -8.48 -4.35
N LEU A 283 17.83 -9.20 -3.97
CA LEU A 283 17.99 -10.62 -4.26
C LEU A 283 16.89 -11.51 -3.65
N VAL A 284 16.51 -11.30 -2.38
CA VAL A 284 15.50 -12.12 -1.68
C VAL A 284 14.12 -11.89 -2.28
N VAL A 285 13.81 -10.65 -2.66
CA VAL A 285 12.56 -10.31 -3.36
C VAL A 285 12.58 -10.82 -4.80
N ALA A 286 13.73 -10.78 -5.50
CA ALA A 286 13.89 -11.41 -6.81
C ALA A 286 13.60 -12.91 -6.75
N ILE A 287 14.12 -13.60 -5.73
CA ILE A 287 13.96 -15.05 -5.53
C ILE A 287 12.49 -15.42 -5.33
N MET A 288 11.74 -14.63 -4.55
CA MET A 288 10.31 -14.87 -4.27
C MET A 288 9.40 -14.76 -5.50
N PHE A 289 9.79 -14.02 -6.55
CA PHE A 289 8.93 -13.70 -7.70
C PHE A 289 9.46 -14.17 -9.06
N SER A 290 10.59 -14.88 -9.09
CA SER A 290 11.21 -15.38 -10.31
C SER A 290 10.63 -16.74 -10.77
N SER A 291 10.50 -16.95 -12.08
CA SER A 291 10.10 -18.24 -12.66
C SER A 291 11.17 -19.32 -12.45
N VAL A 292 10.80 -20.60 -12.58
CA VAL A 292 11.68 -21.78 -12.35
C VAL A 292 13.04 -21.66 -13.08
N ASP A 293 13.05 -21.14 -14.31
CA ASP A 293 14.28 -20.95 -15.11
C ASP A 293 15.22 -19.85 -14.59
N SER A 294 14.68 -18.91 -13.81
CA SER A 294 15.43 -17.77 -13.28
C SER A 294 16.15 -18.10 -11.96
N LEU A 295 15.74 -19.16 -11.25
CA LEU A 295 16.35 -19.56 -9.98
C LEU A 295 17.78 -20.08 -10.14
N ALA A 296 18.08 -20.76 -11.25
CA ALA A 296 19.45 -21.20 -11.59
C ALA A 296 20.39 -20.02 -11.83
N LEU A 297 19.89 -18.94 -12.44
CA LEU A 297 20.65 -17.73 -12.69
C LEU A 297 20.94 -16.96 -11.38
N ILE A 298 20.01 -16.98 -10.43
CA ILE A 298 20.16 -16.30 -9.13
C ILE A 298 21.17 -17.03 -8.23
N ALA A 299 21.26 -18.36 -8.30
CA ALA A 299 22.29 -19.13 -7.59
C ALA A 299 23.72 -18.74 -8.03
N ILE A 300 23.93 -18.49 -9.33
CA ILE A 300 25.22 -18.06 -9.90
C ILE A 300 25.58 -16.62 -9.46
N ILE A 301 24.57 -15.76 -9.27
CA ILE A 301 24.76 -14.38 -8.81
C ILE A 301 25.13 -14.34 -7.32
N LEU A 302 24.54 -15.22 -6.50
CA LEU A 302 24.88 -15.37 -5.07
C LEU A 302 26.33 -15.83 -4.87
N GLU A 303 26.85 -16.68 -5.76
CA GLU A 303 28.22 -17.21 -5.71
C GLU A 303 29.30 -16.13 -5.94
N ASN A 304 28.94 -15.02 -6.61
CA ASN A 304 29.85 -13.93 -6.97
C ASN A 304 29.65 -12.64 -6.15
N SER A 305 28.74 -12.63 -5.17
CA SER A 305 28.47 -11.45 -4.34
C SER A 305 29.42 -11.37 -3.13
N PRO A 306 30.20 -10.28 -2.95
CA PRO A 306 31.17 -10.15 -1.87
C PRO A 306 30.56 -9.89 -0.46
N ARG A 307 29.23 -9.88 -0.31
CA ARG A 307 28.52 -9.54 0.94
C ARG A 307 27.33 -10.46 1.28
N ALA A 308 27.36 -11.74 0.93
CA ALA A 308 26.33 -12.67 1.41
C ALA A 308 26.45 -12.89 2.95
N PRO A 309 25.40 -12.67 3.76
CA PRO A 309 25.43 -13.00 5.19
C PRO A 309 25.43 -14.52 5.39
N CYS A 310 26.31 -15.03 6.24
CA CYS A 310 26.41 -16.46 6.56
C CYS A 310 25.11 -16.98 7.20
N GLY A 311 24.61 -18.14 6.72
CA GLY A 311 23.61 -18.93 7.42
C GLY A 311 22.16 -18.89 6.91
N ILE A 312 21.89 -18.44 5.68
CA ILE A 312 20.54 -18.53 5.10
C ILE A 312 20.32 -19.96 4.56
N ILE A 313 19.35 -20.68 5.13
CA ILE A 313 18.79 -21.90 4.55
C ILE A 313 17.50 -21.53 3.83
N LEU A 314 17.53 -21.53 2.49
CA LEU A 314 16.34 -21.41 1.66
C LEU A 314 15.84 -22.81 1.32
N LEU A 315 14.59 -23.11 1.69
CA LEU A 315 13.85 -24.28 1.28
C LEU A 315 12.81 -23.85 0.24
N ALA A 316 13.06 -24.20 -1.02
CA ALA A 316 12.08 -24.06 -2.09
C ALA A 316 11.53 -25.45 -2.42
N ALA A 317 10.21 -25.60 -2.40
CA ALA A 317 9.51 -26.80 -2.86
C ALA A 317 8.90 -26.49 -4.22
N VAL A 318 9.28 -27.26 -5.24
CA VAL A 318 8.71 -27.18 -6.59
C VAL A 318 7.94 -28.47 -6.86
N CYS A 319 6.69 -28.33 -7.27
CA CYS A 319 5.82 -29.42 -7.69
C CYS A 319 5.78 -29.42 -9.22
N ASP A 320 6.21 -30.51 -9.83
CA ASP A 320 6.06 -30.80 -11.26
C ASP A 320 5.22 -32.08 -11.40
N ASP A 321 4.60 -32.34 -12.56
CA ASP A 321 3.55 -33.38 -12.74
C ASP A 321 3.93 -34.83 -12.32
N GLN A 322 5.20 -35.11 -11.96
CA GLN A 322 5.68 -36.42 -11.51
C GLN A 322 6.62 -36.42 -10.28
N PHE A 323 7.06 -35.26 -9.77
CA PHE A 323 8.09 -35.21 -8.73
C PHE A 323 7.92 -34.03 -7.75
N PHE A 324 8.26 -34.26 -6.49
CA PHE A 324 8.61 -33.19 -5.55
C PHE A 324 10.12 -32.97 -5.57
N SER A 325 10.54 -31.73 -5.83
CA SER A 325 11.94 -31.33 -5.70
C SER A 325 12.09 -30.35 -4.55
N PHE A 326 12.89 -30.74 -3.55
CA PHE A 326 13.30 -29.87 -2.45
C PHE A 326 14.71 -29.36 -2.72
N TYR A 327 14.86 -28.04 -2.71
CA TYR A 327 16.17 -27.41 -2.80
C TYR A 327 16.55 -26.93 -1.40
N ARG A 328 17.63 -27.51 -0.86
CA ARG A 328 18.28 -27.00 0.35
C ARG A 328 19.52 -26.24 -0.08
N VAL A 329 19.53 -24.94 0.20
CA VAL A 329 20.71 -24.09 -0.02
C VAL A 329 21.36 -23.87 1.35
N ASP A 330 22.53 -24.46 1.58
CA ASP A 330 23.34 -24.18 2.78
C ASP A 330 24.45 -23.18 2.43
N ALA A 331 24.34 -21.97 2.97
CA ALA A 331 25.32 -20.91 2.81
C ALA A 331 26.23 -20.83 4.05
N SER A 332 27.05 -21.86 4.24
CA SER A 332 28.11 -21.88 5.26
C SER A 332 29.49 -21.78 4.61
N ALA A 333 30.29 -20.82 5.10
CA ALA A 333 31.70 -20.61 4.76
C ALA A 333 32.08 -20.81 3.27
N ARG A 334 31.62 -19.89 2.40
CA ARG A 334 32.04 -19.74 0.98
C ARG A 334 31.84 -20.98 0.08
N LYS A 335 30.99 -21.91 0.47
CA LYS A 335 30.56 -23.03 -0.38
C LYS A 335 29.04 -23.04 -0.40
N VAL A 336 28.45 -22.92 -1.58
CA VAL A 336 27.01 -23.12 -1.76
C VAL A 336 26.82 -24.59 -2.13
N ILE A 337 26.16 -25.35 -1.27
CA ILE A 337 25.77 -26.73 -1.56
C ILE A 337 24.30 -26.71 -1.93
N ILE A 338 23.99 -27.12 -3.17
CA ILE A 338 22.63 -27.33 -3.65
C ILE A 338 22.36 -28.83 -3.58
N GLU A 339 21.64 -29.25 -2.55
CA GLU A 339 21.09 -30.61 -2.50
C GLU A 339 19.74 -30.63 -3.20
N VAL A 340 19.65 -31.41 -4.28
CA VAL A 340 18.40 -31.70 -4.97
C VAL A 340 17.87 -33.01 -4.43
N VAL A 341 16.86 -32.95 -3.56
CA VAL A 341 16.13 -34.15 -3.13
C VAL A 341 14.93 -34.31 -4.05
N ARG A 342 15.01 -35.29 -4.96
CA ARG A 342 13.87 -35.69 -5.80
C ARG A 342 13.13 -36.83 -5.14
N THR A 343 11.85 -36.62 -4.88
CA THR A 343 10.94 -37.68 -4.44
C THR A 343 9.95 -37.94 -5.57
N MET A 344 9.90 -39.17 -6.08
CA MET A 344 8.82 -39.61 -6.97
C MET A 344 7.50 -39.60 -6.20
N ILE A 345 6.41 -39.24 -6.89
CA ILE A 345 5.04 -39.43 -6.37
C ILE A 345 4.74 -40.92 -6.24
#